data_AF-A0A813L238-F1
#
_entry.id   AF-A0A813L238-F1
#
_cell.length_a   1.000
_cell.length_b   1.000
_cell.length_c   1.000
_cell.angle_alpha   90.00
_cell.angle_beta   90.00
_cell.angle_gamma   90.00
#
_symmetry.space_group_name_H-M   'P 1'
#
loop_
_entity.id
_entity.type
_entity.pdbx_description
1 polymer ?
#
loop_
_entity_poly.entity_id
_entity_poly.type
_entity_poly.pdbx_seq_one_letter_code
_entity_poly.pdbx_strand_id
1 'polypeptide(L)'
;VRFLTFNIWFSQHEMRRRMAAIGDIMLLKAPDMVALQEMTGEHWQICQEHPAFAQYTWSSPATRGYYTMIGSRVPFLSQPSRREFEVTRMGRDLLH
;
A
#
# COMPACT_ATOMS: atom_id res chain seq x y z
N VAL A 1 -9.12 -4.33 16.49
CA VAL A 1 -8.16 -3.92 15.45
C VAL A 1 -8.22 -4.91 14.30
N ARG A 2 -8.50 -4.45 13.08
CA ARG A 2 -8.67 -5.25 11.86
C ARG A 2 -7.59 -4.86 10.86
N PHE A 3 -6.91 -5.86 10.32
CA PHE A 3 -5.85 -5.69 9.34
C PHE A 3 -6.30 -6.26 7.99
N LEU A 4 -6.12 -5.48 6.93
CA LEU A 4 -6.20 -5.96 5.55
C LEU A 4 -4.78 -6.05 5.01
N THR A 5 -4.42 -7.18 4.41
CA THR A 5 -3.16 -7.28 3.67
C THR A 5 -3.39 -7.91 2.32
N PHE A 6 -2.85 -7.28 1.27
CA PHE A 6 -2.89 -7.79 -0.09
C PHE A 6 -1.54 -7.62 -0.77
N ASN A 7 -1.06 -8.70 -1.39
CA ASN A 7 -0.15 -8.58 -2.51
C ASN A 7 -1.00 -8.20 -3.72
N ILE A 8 -0.79 -6.99 -4.22
CA ILE A 8 -1.67 -6.40 -5.23
C ILE A 8 -1.17 -6.63 -6.65
N TRP A 9 -0.12 -7.42 -6.87
CA TRP A 9 0.47 -7.73 -8.18
C TRP A 9 0.86 -6.48 -9.01
N PHE A 10 2.17 -6.23 -9.14
CA PHE A 10 2.72 -5.01 -9.77
C PHE A 10 2.42 -4.83 -11.28
N SER A 11 1.71 -5.77 -11.91
CA SER A 11 1.39 -5.76 -13.34
C SER A 11 0.48 -4.60 -13.76
N GLN A 12 0.67 -4.07 -14.95
CA GLN A 12 -0.24 -3.06 -15.52
C GLN A 12 -1.59 -3.63 -15.98
N HIS A 13 -1.70 -4.95 -16.10
CA HIS A 13 -2.93 -5.60 -16.56
C HIS A 13 -4.10 -5.26 -15.62
N GLU A 14 -5.15 -4.63 -16.18
CA GLU A 14 -6.36 -4.21 -15.45
C GLU A 14 -6.08 -3.37 -14.19
N MET A 15 -4.93 -2.69 -14.09
CA MET A 15 -4.47 -2.04 -12.85
C MET A 15 -5.53 -1.11 -12.23
N ARG A 16 -6.13 -0.22 -13.03
CA ARG A 16 -7.17 0.71 -12.56
C ARG A 16 -8.38 -0.02 -11.97
N ARG A 17 -8.85 -1.08 -12.64
CA ARG A 17 -9.98 -1.90 -12.17
C ARG A 17 -9.64 -2.65 -10.88
N ARG A 18 -8.43 -3.21 -10.80
CA ARG A 18 -7.94 -3.92 -9.60
C ARG A 18 -7.83 -2.97 -8.41
N MET A 19 -7.28 -1.76 -8.61
CA MET A 19 -7.16 -0.77 -7.55
C MET A 19 -8.50 -0.19 -7.09
N ALA A 20 -9.45 0.03 -8.02
CA ALA A 20 -10.82 0.40 -7.67
C ALA A 20 -11.48 -0.69 -6.81
N ALA A 21 -11.40 -1.96 -7.20
CA ALA A 21 -11.96 -3.07 -6.44
C ALA A 21 -11.33 -3.21 -5.03
N ILE A 22 -10.02 -2.99 -4.90
CA ILE A 22 -9.35 -2.94 -3.58
C ILE A 22 -9.89 -1.78 -2.74
N GLY A 23 -10.07 -0.60 -3.35
CA GLY A 23 -10.69 0.56 -2.71
C GLY A 23 -12.11 0.26 -2.21
N ASP A 24 -12.95 -0.40 -3.02
CA ASP A 24 -14.30 -0.81 -2.64
C ASP A 24 -14.29 -1.79 -1.47
N ILE A 25 -13.37 -2.76 -1.47
CA ILE A 25 -13.17 -3.68 -0.34
C ILE A 25 -12.78 -2.91 0.92
N MET A 26 -11.89 -1.91 0.81
CA MET A 26 -11.49 -1.07 1.95
C MET A 26 -12.67 -0.26 2.51
N LEU A 27 -13.54 0.29 1.65
CA LEU A 27 -14.76 0.99 2.08
C LEU A 27 -15.71 0.04 2.82
N LEU A 28 -15.95 -1.14 2.24
CA LEU A 28 -16.89 -2.12 2.79
C LEU A 28 -16.41 -2.75 4.10
N LYS A 29 -15.14 -3.16 4.15
CA LYS A 29 -14.58 -3.92 5.29
C LYS A 29 -14.03 -3.02 6.39
N ALA A 30 -13.78 -1.76 6.05
CA ALA A 30 -13.38 -0.70 6.96
C ALA A 30 -12.24 -1.12 7.91
N PRO A 31 -11.11 -1.69 7.42
CA PRO A 31 -10.01 -2.12 8.27
C PRO A 31 -9.36 -0.93 9.00
N ASP A 32 -8.79 -1.18 10.17
CA ASP A 32 -8.05 -0.16 10.93
C ASP A 32 -6.67 0.12 10.29
N MET A 33 -6.06 -0.93 9.72
CA MET A 33 -4.80 -0.86 9.00
C MET A 33 -4.82 -1.66 7.70
N VAL A 34 -4.10 -1.16 6.70
CA VAL A 34 -3.96 -1.76 5.37
C VAL A 34 -2.47 -1.92 5.05
N ALA A 35 -2.07 -3.08 4.55
CA ALA A 35 -0.72 -3.34 4.05
C ALA A 35 -0.77 -3.87 2.61
N LEU A 36 -0.22 -3.10 1.67
CA LEU A 36 -0.20 -3.43 0.25
C LEU A 36 1.23 -3.77 -0.18
N GLN A 37 1.45 -4.94 -0.77
CA GLN A 37 2.72 -5.34 -1.37
C GLN A 37 2.65 -5.28 -2.90
N GLU A 38 3.81 -5.13 -3.54
CA GLU A 38 3.93 -4.96 -5.00
C GLU A 38 3.28 -3.67 -5.53
N MET A 39 3.23 -2.64 -4.70
CA MET A 39 2.88 -1.28 -5.13
C MET A 39 3.93 -0.74 -6.09
N THR A 40 3.51 0.06 -7.07
CA THR A 40 4.41 0.89 -7.90
C THR A 40 3.96 2.35 -7.84
N GLY A 41 4.74 3.27 -8.42
CA GLY A 41 4.34 4.68 -8.50
C GLY A 41 3.01 4.90 -9.23
N GLU A 42 2.75 4.13 -10.29
CA GLU A 42 1.49 4.19 -11.05
C GLU A 42 0.30 3.69 -10.21
N HIS A 43 0.49 2.60 -9.44
CA HIS A 43 -0.54 2.16 -8.49
C HIS A 43 -0.85 3.28 -7.50
N TRP A 44 0.18 3.95 -6.97
CA TRP A 44 -0.02 5.01 -5.97
C TRP A 44 -0.76 6.21 -6.54
N GLN A 45 -0.44 6.64 -7.77
CA GLN A 45 -1.20 7.70 -8.46
C GLN A 45 -2.69 7.35 -8.58
N ILE A 46 -3.01 6.12 -9.01
CA ILE A 46 -4.40 5.65 -9.10
C ILE A 46 -5.08 5.59 -7.73
N CYS A 47 -4.36 5.13 -6.70
CA CYS A 47 -4.88 5.07 -5.34
C CYS A 47 -5.28 6.46 -4.82
N GLN A 48 -4.50 7.49 -5.13
CA GLN A 48 -4.77 8.87 -4.72
C GLN A 48 -6.05 9.45 -5.35
N GLU A 49 -6.50 8.91 -6.48
CA GLU A 49 -7.77 9.29 -7.12
C GLU A 49 -9.00 8.67 -6.42
N HIS A 50 -8.82 7.62 -5.61
CA HIS A 50 -9.93 6.84 -5.03
C HIS A 50 -10.21 7.22 -3.55
N PRO A 51 -11.46 7.55 -3.18
CA PRO A 51 -11.78 8.11 -1.85
C PRO A 51 -11.48 7.17 -0.68
N ALA A 52 -11.44 5.85 -0.92
CA ALA A 52 -11.07 4.87 0.09
C ALA A 52 -9.66 5.11 0.65
N PHE A 53 -8.70 5.50 -0.18
CA PHE A 53 -7.31 5.67 0.23
C PHE A 53 -7.11 6.95 1.04
N ALA A 54 -7.91 7.99 0.80
CA ALA A 54 -7.88 9.24 1.56
C ALA A 54 -8.29 9.07 3.04
N GLN A 55 -8.92 7.95 3.42
CA GLN A 55 -9.32 7.65 4.80
C GLN A 55 -8.16 7.15 5.68
N TYR A 56 -6.97 6.97 5.11
CA TYR A 56 -5.81 6.41 5.81
C TYR A 56 -4.65 7.40 5.72
N THR A 57 -3.89 7.49 6.80
CA THR A 57 -2.54 8.04 6.81
C THR A 57 -1.59 6.97 6.29
N TRP A 58 -0.85 7.27 5.23
CA TRP A 58 0.04 6.30 4.56
C TRP A 58 1.51 6.54 4.88
N SER A 59 2.28 5.46 4.90
CA SER A 59 3.73 5.51 4.84
C SER A 59 4.21 6.17 3.54
N SER A 60 5.37 6.81 3.56
CA SER A 60 5.99 7.36 2.35
C SER A 60 6.19 6.30 1.24
N PRO A 61 5.88 6.62 -0.02
CA PRO A 61 6.20 5.75 -1.15
C PRO A 61 7.71 5.63 -1.32
N ALA A 62 8.18 4.51 -1.89
CA ALA A 62 9.60 4.32 -2.20
C ALA A 62 9.88 4.64 -3.68
N THR A 63 11.12 5.04 -4.00
CA THR A 63 11.55 5.45 -5.35
C THR A 63 12.01 4.29 -6.26
N ARG A 64 11.65 3.06 -5.92
CA ARG A 64 12.08 1.83 -6.61
C ARG A 64 10.95 1.23 -7.46
N GLY A 65 11.30 0.24 -8.30
CA GLY A 65 10.36 -0.39 -9.25
C GLY A 65 9.07 -0.90 -8.61
N TYR A 66 9.15 -1.52 -7.43
CA TYR A 66 7.99 -1.84 -6.61
C TYR A 66 8.31 -1.81 -5.11
N TYR A 67 7.29 -1.64 -4.27
CA TYR A 67 7.44 -1.46 -2.84
C TYR A 67 6.21 -1.91 -2.04
N THR A 68 6.31 -1.82 -0.72
CA THR A 68 5.21 -2.01 0.22
C THR A 68 4.71 -0.67 0.73
N MET A 69 3.42 -0.55 1.02
CA MET A 69 2.84 0.59 1.74
C MET A 69 2.00 0.11 2.91
N ILE A 70 2.04 0.86 4.02
CA ILE A 70 1.08 0.70 5.10
C ILE A 70 0.23 1.95 5.26
N GLY A 71 -1.07 1.75 5.48
CA GLY A 71 -2.06 2.79 5.75
C GLY A 71 -2.73 2.53 7.09
N SER A 72 -2.95 3.59 7.87
CA SER A 72 -3.62 3.53 9.17
C SER A 72 -4.72 4.58 9.25
N ARG A 73 -5.88 4.23 9.81
CA ARG A 73 -6.97 5.21 10.04
C ARG A 73 -6.65 6.21 11.13
N VAL A 74 -5.70 5.88 12.00
CA VAL A 74 -5.15 6.80 13.00
C VAL A 74 -3.76 7.26 12.54
N PRO A 75 -3.37 8.52 12.78
CA PRO A 75 -2.03 8.99 12.45
C PRO A 75 -0.94 8.14 13.11
N PHE A 76 0.16 7.90 12.39
CA PHE A 76 1.34 7.30 12.99
C PHE A 76 1.99 8.28 13.98
N LEU A 77 2.56 7.76 15.07
CA LEU A 77 3.36 8.58 16.00
C LEU A 77 4.60 9.17 15.32
N SER A 78 5.17 8.43 14.38
CA SER A 78 6.28 8.81 13.51
C SER A 78 6.09 8.16 12.15
N GLN A 79 6.73 8.71 11.10
CA GLN A 79 6.69 8.07 9.79
C GLN A 79 7.24 6.64 9.85
N PRO A 80 6.52 5.65 9.28
CA PRO A 80 7.04 4.29 9.17
C PRO A 80 8.38 4.24 8.46
N SER A 81 9.28 3.47 9.02
CA SER A 81 10.66 3.33 8.58
C SER A 81 10.86 2.07 7.75
N ARG A 82 11.74 2.17 6.74
CA ARG A 82 12.01 1.10 5.79
C ARG A 82 13.43 0.58 5.99
N ARG A 83 13.55 -0.73 6.23
CA ARG A 83 14.83 -1.43 6.36
C ARG A 83 14.95 -2.50 5.29
N GLU A 84 15.86 -2.31 4.35
CA GLU A 84 16.11 -3.26 3.28
C GLU A 84 16.74 -4.56 3.80
N PHE A 85 16.44 -5.67 3.14
CA PHE A 85 17.12 -6.93 3.40
C PHE A 85 18.35 -7.05 2.49
N GLU A 86 19.55 -7.03 3.08
CA GLU A 86 20.83 -6.97 2.33
C GLU A 86 21.03 -8.13 1.33
N VAL A 87 20.40 -9.28 1.56
CA VAL A 87 20.66 -10.52 0.81
C VAL A 87 19.63 -10.80 -0.29
N THR A 88 18.75 -9.84 -0.62
CA THR A 88 17.69 -10.04 -1.62
C THR A 88 18.04 -9.46 -3.00
N ARG A 89 17.80 -10.25 -4.05
CA ARG A 89 17.86 -9.76 -5.45
C ARG A 89 16.55 -9.10 -5.91
N MET A 90 15.55 -9.05 -5.05
CA MET A 90 14.18 -8.64 -5.38
C MET A 90 13.75 -7.36 -4.66
N GLY A 91 14.68 -6.58 -4.07
CA GLY A 91 14.32 -5.31 -3.39
C GLY A 91 13.34 -5.45 -2.23
N ARG A 92 13.40 -6.57 -1.48
CA ARG A 92 12.55 -6.87 -0.33
C ARG A 92 13.00 -6.10 0.91
N ASP A 93 12.06 -5.77 1.78
CA ASP A 93 12.32 -5.02 3.00
C ASP A 93 11.31 -5.27 4.12
N LEU A 94 11.60 -4.66 5.28
CA LEU A 94 10.70 -4.49 6.40
C LEU A 94 10.26 -3.02 6.49
N LEU A 95 8.95 -2.78 6.44
CA LEU A 95 8.33 -1.49 6.74
C LEU A 95 7.73 -1.56 8.16
N HIS A 96 8.18 -0.72 9.08
CA HIS A 96 7.84 -0.77 10.51
C HIS A 96 7.76 0.62 11.15
#